data_AF-A0A6M3X4A9-F1
#
_entry.id   AF-A0A6M3X4A9-F1
#
_cell.length_a   1.000
_cell.length_b   1.000
_cell.length_c   1.000
_cell.angle_alpha   90.00
_cell.angle_beta   90.00
_cell.angle_gamma   90.00
#
_symmetry.space_group_name_H-M   'P 1'
#
loop_
_entity.id
_entity.type
_entity.pdbx_description
1 polymer ?
#
loop_
_entity_poly.entity_id
_entity_poly.type
_entity_poly.pdbx_seq_one_letter_code
_entity_poly.pdbx_strand_id
1 'polypeptide(L)'
;MKFVVLDADYTFDKKNTPVVRLFGKNVVNEKDICLHVYGFEPYIYIGCPDELEFDEFKKVIENRLHGYYKRIEIVKRYMPIGYQVEKCDVLKFVAYNPRVIIDVRKMLVEFIEEISDDNVYEADILFRDRFMIDMGIDGMSTIDFNHVGKELENYGVNSSEMYIIGLNDFKIINEKVNIEY
;
A
#
# COMPACT_ATOMS: atom_id res chain seq x y z
N MET A 1 -0.12 22.93 3.69
CA MET A 1 -1.58 23.08 3.83
C MET A 1 -2.06 21.93 4.70
N LYS A 2 -2.87 22.22 5.71
CA LYS A 2 -3.35 21.20 6.67
C LYS A 2 -4.77 20.78 6.34
N PHE A 3 -5.04 19.48 6.30
CA PHE A 3 -6.38 18.94 6.14
C PHE A 3 -6.58 17.69 7.00
N VAL A 4 -7.81 17.46 7.44
CA VAL A 4 -8.21 16.26 8.19
C VAL A 4 -8.73 15.22 7.23
N VAL A 5 -8.18 14.00 7.28
CA VAL A 5 -8.62 12.87 6.46
C VAL A 5 -9.92 12.31 6.99
N LEU A 6 -10.97 12.34 6.17
CA LEU A 6 -12.30 11.79 6.48
C LEU A 6 -12.52 10.43 5.81
N ASP A 7 -12.03 10.28 4.59
CA ASP A 7 -12.12 9.05 3.82
C ASP A 7 -10.88 8.93 2.92
N ALA A 8 -10.62 7.72 2.44
CA ALA A 8 -9.64 7.48 1.39
C ALA A 8 -10.37 6.85 0.19
N ASP A 9 -9.69 6.51 -0.89
CA ASP A 9 -9.97 5.42 -1.83
C ASP A 9 -8.78 5.26 -2.77
N TYR A 10 -8.91 4.48 -3.83
CA TYR A 10 -7.94 4.52 -4.92
C TYR A 10 -8.62 4.45 -6.27
N THR A 11 -7.96 5.01 -7.28
CA THR A 11 -8.36 4.98 -8.69
C THR A 11 -7.14 4.67 -9.56
N PHE A 12 -7.34 4.58 -10.87
CA PHE A 12 -6.28 4.44 -11.85
C PHE A 12 -6.14 5.71 -12.67
N ASP A 13 -4.91 6.12 -12.94
CA ASP A 13 -4.63 7.20 -13.88
C ASP A 13 -4.75 6.73 -15.34
N LYS A 14 -4.52 7.64 -16.31
CA LYS A 14 -4.57 7.31 -17.75
C LYS A 14 -3.54 6.26 -18.18
N LYS A 15 -2.50 6.02 -17.37
CA LYS A 15 -1.45 5.01 -17.61
C LYS A 15 -1.71 3.71 -16.84
N ASN A 16 -2.90 3.55 -16.24
CA ASN A 16 -3.27 2.41 -15.41
C ASN A 16 -2.39 2.25 -14.16
N THR A 17 -1.85 3.36 -13.65
CA THR A 17 -1.10 3.42 -12.39
C THR A 17 -2.09 3.63 -11.25
N PRO A 18 -2.01 2.86 -10.14
CA PRO A 18 -2.87 3.08 -8.99
C PRO A 18 -2.51 4.40 -8.30
N VAL A 19 -3.53 5.18 -7.96
CA VAL A 19 -3.43 6.48 -7.29
C VAL A 19 -4.37 6.46 -6.09
N VAL A 20 -3.85 6.71 -4.90
CA VAL A 20 -4.66 6.82 -3.69
C VAL A 20 -5.28 8.19 -3.66
N ARG A 21 -6.57 8.30 -3.29
CA ARG A 21 -7.20 9.59 -3.01
C ARG A 21 -7.51 9.69 -1.53
N LEU A 22 -7.22 10.84 -0.93
CA LEU A 22 -7.63 11.17 0.42
C LEU A 22 -8.64 12.30 0.35
N PHE A 23 -9.82 12.07 0.94
CA PHE A 23 -10.89 13.04 1.04
C PHE A 23 -10.90 13.61 2.44
N GLY A 24 -11.09 14.91 2.52
CA GLY A 24 -11.08 15.57 3.81
C GLY A 24 -11.45 17.03 3.75
N LYS A 25 -11.20 17.72 4.86
CA LYS A 25 -11.49 19.15 5.00
C LYS A 25 -10.25 19.92 5.38
N ASN A 26 -10.06 21.07 4.75
CA ASN A 26 -9.05 22.04 5.17
C ASN A 26 -9.33 22.46 6.62
N VAL A 27 -8.29 22.45 7.46
CA VAL A 27 -8.45 22.78 8.90
C VAL A 27 -8.80 24.25 9.13
N VAL A 28 -8.46 25.14 8.21
CA VAL A 28 -8.63 26.60 8.37
C VAL A 28 -9.91 27.11 7.71
N ASN A 29 -10.20 26.69 6.48
CA ASN A 29 -11.30 27.24 5.69
C ASN A 29 -12.47 26.26 5.46
N GLU A 30 -12.40 25.05 6.03
CA GLU A 30 -13.42 23.98 6.00
C GLU A 30 -13.82 23.47 4.61
N LYS A 31 -13.13 23.92 3.55
CA LYS A 31 -13.37 23.45 2.19
C LYS A 31 -13.01 21.98 2.04
N ASP A 32 -13.78 21.31 1.21
CA ASP A 32 -13.54 19.90 0.87
C ASP A 32 -12.33 19.78 -0.05
N ILE A 33 -11.35 18.98 0.37
CA ILE A 33 -10.12 18.70 -0.34
C ILE A 33 -10.11 17.24 -0.79
N CYS A 34 -9.70 17.02 -2.04
CA CYS A 34 -9.33 15.70 -2.57
C CYS A 34 -7.85 15.67 -2.96
N LEU A 35 -7.07 14.87 -2.26
CA LEU A 35 -5.63 14.74 -2.44
C LEU A 35 -5.30 13.43 -3.18
N HIS A 36 -4.73 13.54 -4.38
CA HIS A 36 -4.28 12.41 -5.18
C HIS A 36 -2.81 12.13 -4.87
N VAL A 37 -2.54 11.00 -4.23
CA VAL A 37 -1.21 10.57 -3.82
C VAL A 37 -0.67 9.54 -4.80
N TYR A 38 0.44 9.89 -5.46
CA TYR A 38 1.12 9.05 -6.45
C TYR A 38 2.35 8.36 -5.87
N GLY A 39 2.66 7.19 -6.42
CA GLY A 39 3.91 6.47 -6.17
C GLY A 39 3.77 5.30 -5.19
N PHE A 40 2.60 5.09 -4.59
CA PHE A 40 2.36 3.90 -3.78
C PHE A 40 2.20 2.66 -4.65
N GLU A 41 2.85 1.56 -4.27
CA GLU A 41 2.91 0.34 -5.06
C GLU A 41 2.33 -0.84 -4.29
N PRO A 42 1.45 -1.65 -4.91
CA PRO A 42 0.86 -2.81 -4.26
C PRO A 42 1.92 -3.89 -4.06
N TYR A 43 1.91 -4.53 -2.90
CA TYR A 43 2.82 -5.62 -2.62
C TYR A 43 2.19 -6.68 -1.70
N ILE A 44 2.79 -7.86 -1.72
CA ILE A 44 2.54 -8.96 -0.77
C ILE A 44 3.85 -9.58 -0.32
N TYR A 45 3.79 -10.40 0.72
CA TYR A 45 4.93 -11.20 1.16
C TYR A 45 4.69 -12.67 0.86
N ILE A 46 5.75 -13.34 0.43
CA ILE A 46 5.77 -14.77 0.16
C ILE A 46 6.93 -15.36 0.96
N GLY A 47 6.57 -16.16 1.97
CA GLY A 47 7.51 -16.95 2.76
C GLY A 47 8.03 -18.13 1.96
N CYS A 48 9.28 -18.50 2.21
CA CYS A 48 9.86 -19.72 1.66
C CYS A 48 9.24 -20.94 2.35
N PRO A 49 8.76 -21.95 1.61
CA PRO A 49 8.35 -23.21 2.20
C PRO A 49 9.57 -23.98 2.73
N ASP A 50 9.34 -24.87 3.70
CA ASP A 50 10.41 -25.61 4.38
C ASP A 50 11.10 -26.62 3.45
N GLU A 51 10.41 -27.04 2.38
CA GLU A 51 10.85 -28.01 1.40
C GLU A 51 11.84 -27.44 0.38
N LEU A 52 11.97 -26.11 0.29
CA LEU A 52 12.81 -25.44 -0.71
C LEU A 52 13.90 -24.59 -0.05
N GLU A 53 15.10 -24.64 -0.65
CA GLU A 53 16.14 -23.68 -0.35
C GLU A 53 15.75 -22.29 -0.88
N PHE A 54 16.07 -21.23 -0.14
CA PHE A 54 15.58 -19.87 -0.44
C PHE A 54 15.98 -19.37 -1.84
N ASP A 55 17.19 -19.68 -2.29
CA ASP A 55 17.68 -19.30 -3.63
C ASP A 55 16.95 -20.05 -4.76
N GLU A 56 16.54 -21.29 -4.52
CA GLU A 56 15.73 -22.07 -5.45
C GLU A 56 14.29 -21.55 -5.48
N PHE A 57 13.70 -21.35 -4.30
CA PHE A 57 12.38 -20.76 -4.13
C PHE A 57 12.27 -19.42 -4.88
N LYS A 58 13.24 -18.53 -4.72
CA LYS A 58 13.28 -17.25 -5.45
C LYS A 58 13.23 -17.46 -6.97
N LYS A 59 14.02 -18.38 -7.52
CA LYS A 59 14.01 -18.68 -8.97
C LYS A 59 12.67 -19.25 -9.42
N VAL A 60 12.04 -20.10 -8.61
CA VAL A 60 10.69 -20.63 -8.91
C VAL A 60 9.69 -19.49 -9.01
N ILE A 61 9.66 -18.58 -8.03
CA ILE A 61 8.76 -17.42 -8.03
C ILE A 61 9.03 -16.51 -9.23
N GLU A 62 10.29 -16.16 -9.50
CA GLU A 62 10.66 -15.30 -10.65
C GLU A 62 10.22 -15.91 -11.98
N ASN A 63 10.40 -17.23 -12.16
CA ASN A 63 10.03 -17.92 -13.39
C ASN A 63 8.50 -18.06 -13.54
N ARG A 64 7.79 -18.44 -12.47
CA ARG A 64 6.35 -18.72 -12.50
C ARG A 64 5.51 -17.46 -12.59
N LEU A 65 5.96 -16.37 -11.97
CA LEU A 65 5.26 -15.09 -11.94
C LEU A 65 5.87 -14.05 -12.88
N HIS A 66 6.69 -14.48 -13.83
CA HIS A 66 7.28 -13.59 -14.82
C HIS A 66 6.20 -12.75 -15.52
N GLY A 67 6.35 -11.42 -15.47
CA GLY A 67 5.39 -10.47 -16.03
C GLY A 67 4.26 -10.01 -15.09
N TYR A 68 4.07 -10.67 -13.93
CA TYR A 68 3.08 -10.27 -12.92
C TYR A 68 3.65 -9.31 -11.85
N TYR A 69 4.97 -9.28 -11.69
CA TYR A 69 5.66 -8.37 -10.76
C TYR A 69 6.35 -7.23 -11.48
N LYS A 70 6.44 -6.10 -10.78
CA LYS A 70 7.36 -5.00 -11.09
C LYS A 70 8.76 -5.30 -10.57
N ARG A 71 8.86 -5.84 -9.36
CA ARG A 71 10.12 -6.32 -8.75
C ARG A 71 9.84 -7.28 -7.60
N ILE A 72 10.85 -8.07 -7.26
CA ILE A 72 10.89 -8.93 -6.07
C ILE A 72 12.08 -8.49 -5.22
N GLU A 73 11.83 -8.20 -3.95
CA GLU A 73 12.85 -7.78 -2.98
C GLU A 73 13.00 -8.85 -1.89
N ILE A 74 14.21 -9.11 -1.41
CA ILE A 74 14.44 -9.95 -0.23
C ILE A 74 14.39 -9.05 1.00
N VAL A 75 13.51 -9.38 1.95
CA VAL A 75 13.34 -8.61 3.18
C VAL A 75 13.26 -9.52 4.40
N LYS A 76 13.64 -9.01 5.57
CA LYS A 76 13.53 -9.74 6.84
C LYS A 76 12.20 -9.45 7.54
N ARG A 77 11.39 -10.48 7.77
CA ARG A 77 10.08 -10.38 8.44
C ARG A 77 9.88 -11.51 9.45
N TYR A 78 8.93 -11.32 10.35
CA TYR A 78 8.34 -12.42 11.09
C TYR A 78 7.19 -12.98 10.27
N MET A 79 7.05 -14.30 10.27
CA MET A 79 5.91 -15.02 9.75
C MET A 79 4.71 -14.72 10.65
N PRO A 80 3.51 -14.57 10.09
CA PRO A 80 2.32 -14.32 10.89
C PRO A 80 1.87 -15.54 11.70
N ILE A 81 2.32 -16.74 11.33
CA ILE A 81 1.99 -18.00 12.01
C ILE A 81 3.26 -18.60 12.61
N GLY A 82 3.14 -19.06 13.85
CA GLY A 82 4.22 -19.69 14.59
C GLY A 82 5.02 -18.71 15.46
N TYR A 83 5.70 -19.27 16.46
CA TYR A 83 6.60 -18.51 17.32
C TYR A 83 8.00 -18.47 16.70
N GLN A 84 8.55 -17.26 16.54
CA GLN A 84 9.89 -17.06 16.00
C GLN A 84 10.70 -16.12 16.90
N VAL A 85 11.96 -16.48 17.10
CA VAL A 85 12.91 -15.66 17.87
C VAL A 85 13.57 -14.61 16.96
N GLU A 86 13.78 -14.93 15.70
CA GLU A 86 14.44 -14.07 14.72
C GLU A 86 13.60 -13.93 13.45
N LYS A 87 13.85 -12.85 12.70
CA LYS A 87 13.22 -12.61 11.41
C LYS A 87 13.83 -13.53 10.35
N CYS A 88 12.99 -14.16 9.55
CA CYS A 88 13.38 -14.94 8.38
C CYS A 88 13.40 -14.08 7.12
N ASP A 89 14.15 -14.54 6.11
CA ASP A 89 14.11 -13.95 4.78
C ASP A 89 12.78 -14.32 4.12
N VAL A 90 12.13 -13.32 3.54
CA VAL A 90 10.88 -13.46 2.78
C VAL A 90 10.98 -12.67 1.49
N LEU A 91 10.23 -13.08 0.48
CA LEU A 91 10.13 -12.35 -0.78
C LEU A 91 9.01 -11.32 -0.69
N LYS A 92 9.36 -10.05 -0.88
CA LYS A 92 8.39 -8.97 -1.09
C LYS A 92 8.11 -8.86 -2.59
N PHE A 93 6.94 -9.32 -2.98
CA PHE A 93 6.46 -9.27 -4.35
C PHE A 93 5.75 -7.93 -4.58
N VAL A 94 6.30 -7.07 -5.44
CA VAL A 94 5.69 -5.78 -5.77
C VAL A 94 5.01 -5.88 -7.14
N ALA A 95 3.70 -5.66 -7.18
CA ALA A 95 2.88 -5.75 -8.39
C ALA A 95 2.72 -4.39 -9.08
N TYR A 96 2.28 -4.40 -10.35
CA TYR A 96 1.89 -3.18 -11.06
C TYR A 96 0.50 -2.68 -10.68
N ASN A 97 -0.41 -3.61 -10.38
CA ASN A 97 -1.82 -3.33 -10.17
C ASN A 97 -2.33 -4.08 -8.93
N PRO A 98 -3.02 -3.41 -7.99
CA PRO A 98 -3.55 -4.06 -6.80
C PRO A 98 -4.56 -5.18 -7.10
N ARG A 99 -5.26 -5.13 -8.25
CA ARG A 99 -6.23 -6.16 -8.65
C ARG A 99 -5.58 -7.52 -8.92
N VAL A 100 -4.31 -7.52 -9.33
CA VAL A 100 -3.56 -8.74 -9.69
C VAL A 100 -3.15 -9.52 -8.44
N ILE A 101 -3.14 -8.90 -7.25
CA ILE A 101 -2.72 -9.55 -6.01
C ILE A 101 -3.55 -10.80 -5.70
N ILE A 102 -4.87 -10.74 -5.89
CA ILE A 102 -5.77 -11.86 -5.62
C ILE A 102 -5.49 -13.03 -6.56
N ASP A 103 -5.27 -12.73 -7.85
CA ASP A 103 -4.95 -13.75 -8.85
C ASP A 103 -3.57 -14.36 -8.59
N VAL A 104 -2.58 -13.55 -8.25
CA VAL A 104 -1.22 -14.02 -7.89
C VAL A 104 -1.26 -14.93 -6.68
N ARG A 105 -2.02 -14.59 -5.63
CA ARG A 105 -2.17 -15.48 -4.46
C ARG A 105 -2.71 -16.84 -4.88
N LYS A 106 -3.78 -16.88 -5.68
CA LYS A 106 -4.36 -18.13 -6.17
C LYS A 106 -3.36 -18.91 -7.01
N MET A 107 -2.67 -18.25 -7.94
CA MET A 107 -1.67 -18.88 -8.79
C MET A 107 -0.53 -19.50 -7.98
N LEU A 108 -0.07 -18.83 -6.92
CA LEU A 108 0.98 -19.35 -6.04
C LEU A 108 0.55 -20.67 -5.40
N VAL A 109 -0.64 -20.70 -4.80
CA VAL A 109 -1.15 -21.88 -4.07
C VAL A 109 -1.60 -23.01 -5.01
N GLU A 110 -2.12 -22.69 -6.19
CA GLU A 110 -2.63 -23.70 -7.14
C GLU A 110 -1.54 -24.31 -8.04
N PHE A 111 -0.46 -23.57 -8.35
CA PHE A 111 0.53 -24.00 -9.35
C PHE A 111 1.91 -24.32 -8.78
N ILE A 112 2.13 -24.11 -7.48
CA ILE A 112 3.38 -24.43 -6.79
C ILE A 112 3.00 -25.28 -5.58
N GLU A 113 3.23 -26.59 -5.69
CA GLU A 113 2.74 -27.58 -4.71
C GLU A 113 3.31 -27.36 -3.30
N GLU A 114 4.53 -26.83 -3.22
CA GLU A 114 5.22 -26.53 -1.98
C GLU A 114 4.68 -25.26 -1.27
N ILE A 115 3.95 -24.40 -1.99
CA ILE A 115 3.41 -23.16 -1.42
C ILE A 115 2.00 -23.40 -0.91
N SER A 116 1.82 -23.27 0.39
CA SER A 116 0.51 -23.23 1.02
C SER A 116 0.00 -21.79 1.20
N ASP A 117 -1.27 -21.65 1.57
CA ASP A 117 -1.84 -20.35 1.91
C ASP A 117 -1.10 -19.70 3.09
N ASP A 118 -0.58 -20.54 4.00
CA ASP A 118 0.24 -20.12 5.14
C ASP A 118 1.62 -19.62 4.72
N ASN A 119 1.98 -19.62 3.44
CA ASN A 119 3.21 -18.99 2.94
C ASN A 119 2.95 -17.61 2.31
N VAL A 120 1.70 -17.23 2.05
CA VAL A 120 1.34 -15.96 1.39
C VAL A 120 0.69 -15.01 2.38
N TYR A 121 1.32 -13.87 2.64
CA TYR A 121 0.89 -12.97 3.71
C TYR A 121 0.52 -11.59 3.22
N GLU A 122 -0.38 -10.98 3.98
CA GLU A 122 -0.83 -9.61 3.78
C GLU A 122 -1.50 -9.36 2.41
N ALA A 123 -1.86 -10.43 1.69
CA ALA A 123 -2.52 -10.38 0.39
C ALA A 123 -3.97 -9.88 0.44
N ASP A 124 -4.63 -10.02 1.61
CA ASP A 124 -6.01 -9.59 1.82
C ASP A 124 -6.15 -8.16 2.33
N ILE A 125 -5.03 -7.46 2.50
CA ILE A 125 -5.06 -6.07 2.94
C ILE A 125 -5.31 -5.21 1.70
N LEU A 126 -6.45 -4.52 1.69
CA LEU A 126 -6.85 -3.67 0.58
C LEU A 126 -5.78 -2.60 0.32
N PHE A 127 -5.57 -2.26 -0.95
CA PHE A 127 -4.52 -1.32 -1.36
C PHE A 127 -4.59 0.03 -0.63
N ARG A 128 -5.81 0.53 -0.39
CA ARG A 128 -6.07 1.72 0.42
C ARG A 128 -5.58 1.53 1.86
N ASP A 129 -5.99 0.46 2.51
CA ASP A 129 -5.69 0.22 3.92
C ASP A 129 -4.19 -0.01 4.10
N ARG A 130 -3.58 -0.70 3.14
CA ARG A 130 -2.13 -0.86 3.02
C ARG A 130 -1.42 0.49 2.98
N PHE A 131 -1.88 1.41 2.12
CA PHE A 131 -1.34 2.77 2.07
C PHE A 131 -1.46 3.49 3.42
N MET A 132 -2.64 3.43 4.04
CA MET A 132 -2.89 4.09 5.32
C MET A 132 -1.97 3.55 6.42
N ILE A 133 -1.86 2.22 6.55
CA ILE A 133 -0.98 1.55 7.51
C ILE A 133 0.49 1.93 7.30
N ASP A 134 0.97 1.83 6.06
CA ASP A 134 2.38 2.08 5.75
C ASP A 134 2.77 3.55 5.95
N MET A 135 1.85 4.47 5.67
CA MET A 135 2.06 5.90 5.87
C MET A 135 1.83 6.32 7.32
N GLY A 136 1.14 5.51 8.13
CA GLY A 136 0.75 5.85 9.51
C GLY A 136 -0.46 6.78 9.59
N ILE A 137 -1.35 6.74 8.59
CA ILE A 137 -2.56 7.54 8.53
C ILE A 137 -3.71 6.78 9.20
N ASP A 138 -4.16 7.26 10.35
CA ASP A 138 -5.38 6.80 10.98
C ASP A 138 -6.61 7.62 10.52
N GLY A 139 -7.81 7.12 10.82
CA GLY A 139 -9.03 7.91 10.62
C GLY A 139 -8.98 9.24 11.38
N MET A 140 -9.40 10.33 10.74
CA MET A 140 -9.33 11.70 11.28
C MET A 140 -7.90 12.24 11.51
N SER A 141 -6.88 11.61 10.95
CA SER A 141 -5.51 12.14 10.99
C SER A 141 -5.43 13.49 10.28
N THR A 142 -4.67 14.41 10.86
CA THR A 142 -4.34 15.67 10.21
C THR A 142 -3.07 15.50 9.40
N ILE A 143 -3.12 15.83 8.11
CA ILE A 143 -1.98 15.77 7.21
C ILE A 143 -1.61 17.20 6.79
N ASP A 144 -0.32 17.52 6.85
CA ASP A 144 0.26 18.69 6.21
C ASP A 144 0.97 18.28 4.93
N PHE A 145 0.58 18.87 3.81
CA PHE A 145 1.26 18.68 2.54
C PHE A 145 1.72 20.02 1.98
N ASN A 146 2.88 20.03 1.34
CA ASN A 146 3.41 21.26 0.77
C ASN A 146 2.50 21.74 -0.37
N HIS A 147 2.31 23.07 -0.53
CA HIS A 147 1.58 23.69 -1.66
C HIS A 147 2.22 23.43 -3.05
N VAL A 148 3.18 22.51 -3.14
CA VAL A 148 3.85 22.07 -4.37
C VAL A 148 2.93 21.14 -5.19
N GLY A 149 1.79 20.72 -4.63
CA GLY A 149 0.82 19.95 -5.37
C GLY A 149 0.21 20.74 -6.51
N LYS A 150 0.21 20.17 -7.72
CA LYS A 150 -0.45 20.78 -8.88
C LYS A 150 -1.95 20.72 -8.66
N GLU A 151 -2.60 21.88 -8.68
CA GLU A 151 -4.05 21.97 -8.66
C GLU A 151 -4.63 21.31 -9.91
N LEU A 152 -5.66 20.49 -9.72
CA LEU A 152 -6.34 19.81 -10.81
C LEU A 152 -7.69 20.44 -11.09
N GLU A 153 -8.04 20.55 -12.37
CA GLU A 153 -9.42 20.84 -12.78
C GLU A 153 -10.35 19.74 -12.29
N ASN A 154 -11.52 20.14 -11.77
CA ASN A 154 -12.49 19.21 -11.19
C ASN A 154 -13.10 18.29 -12.26
N TYR A 155 -12.60 17.05 -12.36
CA TYR A 155 -13.10 16.00 -13.25
C TYR A 155 -14.31 15.24 -12.67
N GLY A 156 -15.25 15.94 -12.02
CA GLY A 156 -16.51 15.37 -11.54
C GLY A 156 -16.46 14.76 -10.13
N VAL A 157 -15.46 15.12 -9.31
CA VAL A 157 -15.42 14.78 -7.89
C VAL A 157 -16.08 15.93 -7.12
N ASN A 158 -17.00 15.65 -6.20
CA ASN A 158 -17.68 16.69 -5.43
C ASN A 158 -16.78 17.25 -4.31
N SER A 159 -15.62 17.80 -4.67
CA SER A 159 -14.65 18.45 -3.78
C SER A 159 -14.32 19.83 -4.31
N SER A 160 -14.13 20.78 -3.39
CA SER A 160 -13.89 22.19 -3.73
C SER A 160 -12.48 22.42 -4.27
N GLU A 161 -11.50 21.69 -3.73
CA GLU A 161 -10.09 21.84 -4.06
C GLU A 161 -9.46 20.46 -4.31
N MET A 162 -8.61 20.35 -5.33
CA MET A 162 -7.98 19.07 -5.69
C MET A 162 -6.48 19.24 -5.95
N TYR A 163 -5.69 18.34 -5.38
CA TYR A 163 -4.23 18.40 -5.45
C TYR A 163 -3.63 17.06 -5.88
N ILE A 164 -2.54 17.08 -6.63
CA ILE A 164 -1.65 15.93 -6.85
C ILE A 164 -0.40 16.09 -6.00
N ILE A 165 -0.02 15.04 -5.28
CA ILE A 165 1.25 14.98 -4.56
C ILE A 165 1.94 13.61 -4.75
N GLY A 166 3.25 13.57 -4.52
CA GLY A 166 3.99 12.32 -4.36
C GLY A 166 3.98 11.80 -2.92
N LEU A 167 4.40 10.55 -2.74
CA LEU A 167 4.51 9.90 -1.42
C LEU A 167 5.28 10.71 -0.37
N ASN A 168 6.30 11.46 -0.78
CA ASN A 168 7.20 12.18 0.14
C ASN A 168 6.78 13.64 0.39
N ASP A 169 5.66 14.09 -0.19
CA ASP A 169 5.25 15.49 -0.20
C ASP A 169 4.26 15.84 0.92
N PHE A 170 3.96 14.88 1.80
CA PHE A 170 3.10 15.09 2.96
C PHE A 170 3.70 14.52 4.24
N LYS A 171 3.21 15.04 5.37
CA LYS A 171 3.59 14.65 6.72
C LYS A 171 2.34 14.56 7.58
N ILE A 172 2.25 13.54 8.42
CA ILE A 172 1.18 13.44 9.41
C ILE A 172 1.54 14.33 10.60
N ILE A 173 0.57 15.15 11.02
CA ILE A 173 0.67 15.95 12.21
C ILE A 173 0.11 15.14 13.37
N ASN A 174 1.01 14.61 14.20
CA ASN A 174 0.63 14.00 15.47
C ASN A 174 0.47 15.09 16.53
N GLU A 175 -0.68 15.76 16.55
CA GLU A 175 -1.09 16.50 17.74
C GLU A 175 -1.48 15.46 18.79
N LYS A 176 -0.60 15.25 19.78
CA LYS A 176 -0.92 14.40 20.93
C LYS A 176 -2.17 14.97 21.58
N VAL A 177 -3.28 14.24 21.49
CA VAL A 177 -4.41 14.47 22.39
C VAL A 177 -3.92 14.08 23.77
N ASN A 178 -3.61 15.06 24.62
CA ASN A 178 -3.38 14.81 26.04
C ASN A 178 -4.73 14.37 26.61
N ILE A 179 -4.89 13.05 26.78
CA ILE A 179 -6.01 12.51 27.53
C ILE A 179 -5.63 12.69 29.00
N GLU A 180 -6.11 13.76 29.61
CA GLU A 180 -6.12 13.90 31.07
C GLU A 180 -7.14 12.89 31.62
N TYR A 181 -6.65 11.94 32.42
CA TYR A 181 -7.49 11.01 33.19
C TYR A 181 -7.98 11.65 34.47
#